data_AF-A0A8J7ZEL3-F1
#
_entry.id   AF-A0A8J7ZEL3-F1
#
_cell.length_a   1.000
_cell.length_b   1.000
_cell.length_c   1.000
_cell.angle_alpha   90.00
_cell.angle_beta   90.00
_cell.angle_gamma   90.00
#
_symmetry.space_group_name_H-M   'P 1'
#
loop_
_entity.id
_entity.type
_entity.pdbx_description
1 polymer ?
#
loop_
_entity_poly.entity_id
_entity_poly.type
_entity_poly.pdbx_seq_one_letter_code
_entity_poly.pdbx_strand_id
1 'polypeptide(L)'
;MIMSLNPRDLQKMMKKMKMEEMKGVEEVIIRFADYELHIPNAEVTKMFMGGEVYQVSGNSLRRNRTDVEIIEVEISDEDIQLVMSQAGVTEQEAEDALLESEGDIAQAIMILKSK
;
A
#
# COMPACT_ATOMS: atom_id res chain seq x y z
N MET A 1 -35.50 -22.05 3.36
CA MET A 1 -36.26 -21.31 2.33
C MET A 1 -35.36 -20.21 1.81
N ILE A 2 -34.78 -20.38 0.62
CA ILE A 2 -34.11 -19.28 -0.08
C ILE A 2 -35.25 -18.49 -0.72
N MET A 3 -35.52 -17.27 -0.22
CA MET A 3 -36.50 -16.37 -0.83
C MET A 3 -36.09 -16.16 -2.29
N SER A 4 -36.86 -16.73 -3.22
CA SER A 4 -36.73 -16.41 -4.63
C SER A 4 -37.32 -15.02 -4.84
N LEU A 5 -36.46 -14.00 -4.70
CA LEU A 5 -36.84 -12.61 -4.94
C LEU A 5 -37.17 -12.44 -6.43
N ASN A 6 -38.37 -11.96 -6.71
CA ASN A 6 -38.86 -11.78 -8.07
C ASN A 6 -38.01 -10.69 -8.77
N PRO A 7 -37.41 -10.93 -9.95
CA PRO A 7 -36.47 -10.01 -10.60
C PRO A 7 -37.01 -8.59 -10.82
N ARG A 8 -38.33 -8.43 -10.95
CA ARG A 8 -39.00 -7.12 -11.08
C ARG A 8 -38.96 -6.30 -9.79
N ASP A 9 -39.04 -6.96 -8.65
CA ASP A 9 -38.99 -6.30 -7.34
C ASP A 9 -37.55 -5.89 -7.01
N LEU A 10 -36.57 -6.71 -7.40
CA LEU A 10 -35.14 -6.37 -7.33
C LEU A 10 -34.82 -5.12 -8.16
N GLN A 11 -35.35 -5.04 -9.38
CA GLN A 11 -35.15 -3.91 -10.28
C GLN A 11 -35.79 -2.61 -9.77
N LYS A 12 -36.96 -2.70 -9.13
CA LYS A 12 -37.60 -1.54 -8.46
C LYS A 12 -36.82 -1.09 -7.22
N MET A 13 -36.21 -2.01 -6.49
CA MET A 13 -35.40 -1.70 -5.32
C MET A 13 -34.08 -1.01 -5.73
N MET A 14 -33.41 -1.51 -6.78
CA MET A 14 -32.22 -0.88 -7.35
C MET A 14 -32.49 0.55 -7.86
N LYS A 15 -33.65 0.79 -8.50
CA LYS A 15 -34.05 2.13 -8.95
C LYS A 15 -34.27 3.15 -7.83
N LYS A 16 -34.55 2.69 -6.60
CA LYS A 16 -34.76 3.56 -5.42
C LYS A 16 -33.48 3.82 -4.63
N MET A 17 -32.43 3.02 -4.85
CA MET A 17 -31.12 3.28 -4.26
C MET A 17 -30.42 4.36 -5.07
N LYS A 18 -30.19 5.52 -4.46
CA LYS A 18 -29.30 6.53 -5.04
C LYS A 18 -27.86 6.02 -4.90
N MET A 19 -27.32 5.49 -5.99
CA MET A 19 -25.92 5.14 -6.12
C MET A 19 -25.17 6.38 -6.63
N GLU A 20 -24.11 6.75 -5.94
CA GLU A 20 -23.24 7.88 -6.29
C GLU A 20 -21.83 7.35 -6.49
N GLU A 21 -21.34 7.42 -7.72
CA GLU A 21 -19.95 7.09 -8.04
C GLU A 21 -19.02 8.17 -7.51
N MET A 22 -18.03 7.78 -6.69
CA MET A 22 -17.03 8.71 -6.17
C MET A 22 -15.89 8.83 -7.16
N LYS A 23 -15.73 10.01 -7.76
CA LYS A 23 -14.67 10.30 -8.73
C LYS A 23 -13.39 10.74 -8.03
N GLY A 24 -12.25 10.37 -8.60
CA GLY A 24 -10.93 10.81 -8.13
C GLY A 24 -10.46 10.13 -6.85
N VAL A 25 -10.93 8.91 -6.58
CA VAL A 25 -10.40 8.11 -5.46
C VAL A 25 -9.01 7.60 -5.84
N GLU A 26 -8.00 8.05 -5.10
CA GLU A 26 -6.60 7.63 -5.32
C GLU A 26 -6.32 6.27 -4.68
N GLU A 27 -6.81 6.04 -3.46
CA GLU A 27 -6.57 4.81 -2.71
C GLU A 27 -7.68 4.57 -1.68
N VAL A 28 -7.98 3.29 -1.41
CA VAL A 28 -8.72 2.87 -0.21
C VAL A 28 -7.80 2.03 0.68
N ILE A 29 -7.70 2.40 1.95
CA ILE A 29 -6.94 1.66 2.96
C ILE A 29 -7.92 1.04 3.97
N ILE A 30 -7.93 -0.29 4.05
CA ILE A 30 -8.67 -1.03 5.08
C ILE A 30 -7.68 -1.47 6.15
N ARG A 31 -7.74 -0.81 7.32
CA ARG A 31 -6.82 -1.07 8.43
C ARG A 31 -7.37 -2.14 9.36
N PHE A 32 -6.58 -3.17 9.59
CA PHE A 32 -6.80 -4.20 10.60
C PHE A 32 -5.83 -3.97 11.78
N ALA A 33 -5.93 -4.81 12.81
CA ALA A 33 -5.08 -4.67 13.99
C ALA A 33 -3.58 -4.84 13.64
N ASP A 34 -3.28 -5.80 12.76
CA ASP A 34 -1.95 -6.34 12.45
C ASP A 34 -1.51 -6.09 10.99
N TYR A 35 -2.42 -5.72 10.09
CA TYR A 35 -2.12 -5.43 8.69
C TYR A 35 -3.04 -4.37 8.10
N GLU A 36 -2.71 -3.88 6.91
CA GLU A 36 -3.53 -3.00 6.10
C GLU A 36 -3.73 -3.62 4.71
N LEU A 37 -4.90 -3.40 4.12
CA LEU A 37 -5.14 -3.64 2.69
C LEU A 37 -5.16 -2.30 1.98
N HIS A 38 -4.26 -2.13 1.03
CA HIS A 38 -4.15 -0.97 0.16
C HIS A 38 -4.77 -1.31 -1.19
N ILE A 39 -5.75 -0.52 -1.62
CA ILE A 39 -6.44 -0.69 -2.91
C ILE A 39 -6.19 0.60 -3.71
N PRO A 40 -5.08 0.68 -4.47
CA PRO A 40 -4.78 1.84 -5.29
C PRO A 40 -5.73 1.91 -6.49
N ASN A 41 -6.06 3.13 -6.93
CA ASN A 41 -6.99 3.41 -8.04
C ASN A 41 -8.34 2.69 -7.87
N ALA A 42 -8.86 2.67 -6.64
CA ALA A 42 -10.10 1.97 -6.32
C ALA A 42 -11.32 2.65 -6.96
N GLU A 43 -12.20 1.84 -7.55
CA GLU A 43 -13.53 2.28 -7.94
C GLU A 43 -14.45 2.23 -6.72
N VAL A 44 -15.02 3.37 -6.32
CA VAL A 44 -15.88 3.47 -5.14
C VAL A 44 -17.25 4.01 -5.48
N THR A 45 -18.29 3.27 -5.09
CA THR A 45 -19.69 3.71 -5.20
C THR A 45 -20.30 3.85 -3.82
N LYS A 46 -20.90 5.00 -3.53
CA LYS A 46 -21.63 5.30 -2.30
C LYS A 46 -23.12 5.04 -2.47
N MET A 47 -23.75 4.45 -1.45
CA MET A 47 -25.18 4.14 -1.38
C MET A 47 -25.74 4.53 -0.01
N PHE A 48 -27.03 4.83 0.06
CA PHE A 48 -27.71 5.10 1.34
C PHE A 48 -28.75 4.02 1.65
N MET A 49 -28.51 3.24 2.71
CA MET A 49 -29.37 2.13 3.16
C MET A 49 -29.49 2.11 4.69
N GLY A 50 -30.13 3.13 5.27
CA GLY A 50 -30.16 3.31 6.74
C GLY A 50 -28.83 3.80 7.34
N GLY A 51 -27.83 3.98 6.48
CA GLY A 51 -26.49 4.50 6.72
C GLY A 51 -25.75 4.61 5.38
N GLU A 52 -24.54 5.16 5.40
CA GLU A 52 -23.69 5.21 4.21
C GLU A 52 -23.03 3.85 4.00
N VAL A 53 -23.19 3.31 2.79
CA VAL A 53 -22.57 2.06 2.37
C VAL A 53 -21.66 2.38 1.19
N TYR A 54 -20.41 1.97 1.27
CA TYR A 54 -19.42 2.13 0.20
C TYR A 54 -19.11 0.77 -0.40
N GLN A 55 -19.35 0.64 -1.71
CA GLN A 55 -18.88 -0.49 -2.50
C GLN A 55 -17.53 -0.13 -3.08
N VAL A 56 -16.51 -0.91 -2.76
CA VAL A 56 -15.13 -0.72 -3.23
C VAL A 56 -14.78 -1.88 -4.16
N SER A 57 -14.18 -1.57 -5.32
CA SER A 57 -13.70 -2.56 -6.28
C SER A 57 -12.29 -2.18 -6.75
N GLY A 58 -11.39 -3.15 -6.80
CA GLY A 58 -10.00 -2.94 -7.16
C GLY A 58 -9.10 -4.10 -6.72
N ASN A 59 -7.82 -4.04 -7.08
CA ASN A 59 -6.82 -5.01 -6.64
C ASN A 59 -6.22 -4.57 -5.30
N SER A 60 -6.28 -5.45 -4.29
CA SER A 60 -5.76 -5.16 -2.96
C SER A 60 -4.34 -5.71 -2.76
N LEU A 61 -3.45 -4.89 -2.19
CA LEU A 61 -2.14 -5.27 -1.69
C LEU A 61 -2.17 -5.32 -0.16
N ARG A 62 -1.71 -6.40 0.44
CA ARG A 62 -1.61 -6.54 1.90
C ARG A 62 -0.23 -6.06 2.36
N ARG A 63 -0.20 -5.21 3.39
CA ARG A 63 1.02 -4.79 4.09
C ARG A 63 0.87 -5.11 5.57
N ASN A 64 1.81 -5.80 6.21
CA ASN A 64 1.70 -5.95 7.67
C ASN A 64 2.05 -4.61 8.33
N ARG A 65 1.41 -4.29 9.45
CA ARG A 65 1.67 -3.02 10.16
C ARG A 65 3.04 -3.00 10.85
N THR A 66 3.66 -4.16 10.98
CA THR A 66 5.00 -4.35 11.56
C THR A 66 6.08 -4.43 10.49
N ASP A 67 5.70 -4.52 9.22
CA ASP A 67 6.66 -4.37 8.14
C ASP A 67 7.01 -2.88 8.12
N VAL A 68 8.11 -2.53 8.80
CA VAL A 68 8.93 -1.36 8.44
C VAL A 68 8.94 -1.33 6.93
N GLU A 69 8.60 -0.19 6.32
CA GLU A 69 8.63 0.00 4.87
C GLU A 69 9.92 -0.63 4.36
N ILE A 70 9.83 -1.85 3.81
CA ILE A 70 10.85 -2.37 2.94
C ILE A 70 10.59 -1.55 1.70
N ILE A 71 11.15 -0.35 1.70
CA ILE A 71 11.51 0.30 0.46
C ILE A 71 12.36 -0.79 -0.19
N GLU A 72 11.84 -1.43 -1.23
CA GLU A 72 12.65 -2.22 -2.16
C GLU A 72 13.59 -1.20 -2.82
N VAL A 73 14.53 -0.68 -2.05
CA VAL A 73 15.72 -0.03 -2.58
C VAL A 73 16.41 -1.18 -3.29
N GLU A 74 16.47 -1.11 -4.62
CA GLU A 74 17.29 -2.00 -5.41
C GLU A 74 18.75 -1.71 -5.07
N ILE A 75 19.23 -2.28 -3.96
CA ILE A 75 20.63 -2.22 -3.56
C ILE A 75 21.34 -3.32 -4.34
N SER A 76 22.24 -2.92 -5.23
CA SER A 76 23.05 -3.88 -5.97
C SER A 76 24.28 -4.29 -5.17
N ASP A 77 24.80 -5.50 -5.41
CA ASP A 77 26.06 -5.96 -4.82
C ASP A 77 27.22 -5.00 -5.16
N GLU A 78 27.18 -4.34 -6.32
CA GLU A 78 28.18 -3.35 -6.73
C GLU A 78 28.16 -2.11 -5.82
N ASP A 79 26.96 -1.63 -5.44
CA ASP A 79 26.80 -0.47 -4.56
C ASP A 79 27.28 -0.79 -3.14
N ILE A 80 26.96 -1.98 -2.63
CA ILE A 80 27.45 -2.46 -1.33
C ILE A 80 28.98 -2.51 -1.33
N GLN A 81 29.60 -3.12 -2.35
CA GLN A 81 31.06 -3.18 -2.48
C GLN A 81 31.69 -1.79 -2.57
N LEU A 82 31.05 -0.86 -3.28
CA LEU A 82 31.52 0.52 -3.39
C LEU A 82 31.51 1.21 -2.02
N VAL A 83 30.41 1.13 -1.27
CA VAL A 83 30.30 1.69 0.09
C VAL A 83 31.32 1.05 1.03
N MET A 84 31.45 -0.28 1.02
CA MET A 84 32.45 -1.01 1.82
C MET A 84 33.87 -0.52 1.52
N SER A 85 34.22 -0.39 0.23
CA SER A 85 35.57 0.03 -0.16
C SER A 85 35.89 1.48 0.22
N GLN A 86 34.88 2.37 0.19
CA GLN A 86 35.05 3.79 0.46
C GLN A 86 34.98 4.14 1.95
N ALA A 87 34.16 3.42 2.72
CA ALA A 87 33.94 3.65 4.15
C ALA A 87 34.74 2.68 5.04
N GLY A 88 35.23 1.55 4.51
CA GLY A 88 36.03 0.56 5.25
C GLY A 88 35.21 -0.26 6.26
N VAL A 89 33.93 -0.47 5.96
CA VAL A 89 32.97 -1.16 6.84
C VAL A 89 32.64 -2.57 6.34
N THR A 90 31.93 -3.34 7.17
CA THR A 90 31.41 -4.66 6.78
C THR A 90 30.28 -4.56 5.76
N GLU A 91 30.01 -5.67 5.06
CA GLU A 91 28.92 -5.78 4.08
C GLU A 91 27.57 -5.43 4.71
N GLN A 92 27.31 -5.95 5.90
CA GLN A 92 26.08 -5.69 6.64
C GLN A 92 25.94 -4.21 7.02
N GLU A 93 27.01 -3.56 7.46
CA GLU A 93 26.98 -2.12 7.77
C GLU A 93 26.80 -1.24 6.52
N ALA A 94 27.32 -1.68 5.38
CA ALA A 94 27.12 -1.00 4.09
C ALA A 94 25.68 -1.16 3.58
N GLU A 95 25.10 -2.36 3.70
CA GLU A 95 23.70 -2.64 3.36
C GLU A 95 22.74 -1.81 4.23
N ASP A 96 22.95 -1.80 5.55
CA ASP A 96 22.16 -1.00 6.48
C ASP A 96 22.22 0.50 6.16
N ALA A 97 23.41 1.02 5.82
CA ALA A 97 23.59 2.43 5.47
C ALA A 97 22.94 2.79 4.12
N LEU A 98 22.94 1.88 3.15
CA LEU A 98 22.25 2.05 1.86
C LEU A 98 20.74 1.99 2.02
N LEU A 99 20.22 1.15 2.92
CA LEU A 99 18.79 1.12 3.28
C LEU A 99 18.37 2.43 3.97
N GLU A 100 19.17 2.92 4.93
CA GLU A 100 18.91 4.20 5.61
C GLU A 100 18.99 5.41 4.67
N SER A 101 19.79 5.29 3.61
CA SER A 101 19.97 6.34 2.59
C SER A 101 19.05 6.19 1.38
N GLU A 102 18.06 5.29 1.42
CA GLU A 102 17.14 5.02 0.31
C GLU A 102 17.86 4.72 -1.02
N GLY A 103 19.06 4.13 -0.96
CA GLY A 103 19.88 3.79 -2.14
C GLY A 103 20.88 4.87 -2.58
N ASP A 104 20.96 6.02 -1.90
CA ASP A 104 21.99 7.03 -2.19
C ASP A 104 23.35 6.61 -1.61
N ILE A 105 24.25 6.18 -2.51
CA ILE A 105 25.61 5.73 -2.19
C ILE A 105 26.43 6.84 -1.49
N ALA A 106 26.31 8.08 -1.96
CA ALA A 106 27.12 9.18 -1.42
C ALA A 106 26.67 9.52 0.00
N GLN A 107 25.36 9.55 0.23
CA GLN A 107 24.77 9.74 1.55
C GLN A 107 25.15 8.59 2.49
N ALA A 108 25.08 7.33 2.03
CA ALA A 108 25.48 6.17 2.82
C ALA A 108 26.94 6.25 3.28
N ILE A 109 27.86 6.62 2.37
CA ILE A 109 29.29 6.81 2.70
C ILE A 109 29.47 7.95 3.71
N MET A 110 28.73 9.05 3.58
CA MET A 110 28.81 10.18 4.52
C MET A 110 28.32 9.78 5.92
N ILE A 111 27.19 9.06 6.01
CA ILE A 111 26.65 8.56 7.29
C ILE A 111 27.71 7.69 7.98
N LEU A 112 28.29 6.73 7.26
CA LEU A 112 29.29 5.82 7.80
C LEU A 112 30.59 6.52 8.23
N LYS A 113 31.04 7.56 7.50
CA LYS A 113 32.24 8.34 7.86
C LYS A 113 32.00 9.35 8.96
N SER A 114 30.74 9.64 9.29
CA SER A 114 30.35 10.56 10.35
C SER A 114 30.09 9.86 11.70
N LYS A 115 30.10 8.53 11.72
CA LYS A 115 30.19 7.71 12.94
C LYS A 115 31.62 7.68 13.48
#